data_AF-A0A067TPD0-F1
#
_entry.id   AF-A0A067TPD0-F1
#
_cell.length_a   1.000
_cell.length_b   1.000
_cell.length_c   1.000
_cell.angle_alpha   90.00
_cell.angle_beta   90.00
_cell.angle_gamma   90.00
#
_symmetry.space_group_name_H-M   'P 1'
#
loop_
_entity.id
_entity.type
_entity.pdbx_description
1 polymer ?
#
loop_
_entity_poly.entity_id
_entity_poly.type
_entity_poly.pdbx_seq_one_letter_code
_entity_poly.pdbx_strand_id
1 'polypeptide(L)'
;KIQIAHPYARLFAKKDEVKRRKIWNHALEKFIFSPYELSTVGAPQRRAVYITSLEAYIDRLHAQLFDLGFWPVDLADLEPFMGLNSKTAKSMVAGLQHDASISRLKLLELERANEDLQKILS
;
A
#
# COMPACT_ATOMS: atom_id res chain seq x y z
N LYS A 1 -34.56 10.86 18.12
CA LYS A 1 -34.38 9.38 18.19
C LYS A 1 -33.36 9.00 17.14
N ILE A 2 -32.16 8.56 17.53
CA ILE A 2 -31.08 8.18 16.60
C ILE A 2 -31.39 6.77 16.10
N GLN A 3 -31.68 6.65 14.82
CA GLN A 3 -32.01 5.38 14.19
C GLN A 3 -30.69 4.68 13.81
N ILE A 4 -30.27 3.74 14.64
CA ILE A 4 -29.03 2.98 14.42
C ILE A 4 -29.34 1.96 13.32
N ALA A 5 -28.79 2.19 12.13
CA ALA A 5 -28.88 1.24 11.04
C ALA A 5 -28.23 -0.08 11.44
N HIS A 6 -28.88 -1.19 11.09
CA HIS A 6 -28.45 -2.54 11.43
C HIS A 6 -27.02 -2.80 10.92
N PRO A 7 -26.13 -3.46 11.72
CA PRO A 7 -24.70 -3.64 11.40
C PRO A 7 -24.41 -4.21 10.00
N TYR A 8 -25.34 -5.01 9.48
CA TYR A 8 -25.22 -5.70 8.19
C TYR A 8 -25.85 -4.96 7.00
N ALA A 9 -26.44 -3.78 7.19
CA ALA A 9 -27.05 -3.00 6.09
C ALA A 9 -26.05 -2.62 4.98
N ARG A 10 -24.76 -2.50 5.33
CA ARG A 10 -23.67 -2.17 4.39
C ARG A 10 -23.35 -3.30 3.40
N LEU A 11 -23.71 -4.54 3.71
CA LEU A 11 -23.46 -5.68 2.82
C LEU A 11 -24.40 -5.67 1.61
N PHE A 12 -25.61 -5.11 1.77
CA PHE A 12 -26.61 -5.02 0.71
C PHE A 12 -26.40 -3.81 -0.21
N ALA A 13 -25.76 -2.73 0.28
CA ALA A 13 -25.50 -1.52 -0.51
C ALA A 13 -24.48 -1.70 -1.65
N LYS A 14 -23.76 -2.83 -1.71
CA LYS A 14 -22.69 -3.09 -2.69
C LYS A 14 -23.12 -3.93 -3.90
N LYS A 15 -24.41 -4.23 -4.08
CA LYS A 15 -24.87 -5.13 -5.14
C LYS A 15 -24.96 -4.48 -6.54
N ASP A 16 -25.08 -3.14 -6.63
CA ASP A 16 -25.32 -2.43 -7.90
C ASP A 16 -24.08 -1.74 -8.52
N GLU A 17 -22.92 -1.78 -7.88
CA GLU A 17 -21.69 -1.35 -8.54
C GLU A 17 -21.22 -2.43 -9.53
N VAL A 18 -21.61 -2.28 -10.79
CA VAL A 18 -20.93 -2.93 -11.91
C VAL A 18 -19.44 -2.63 -11.73
N LYS A 19 -18.64 -3.65 -11.38
CA LYS A 19 -17.19 -3.54 -11.19
C LYS A 19 -16.54 -3.11 -12.51
N ARG A 20 -16.57 -1.81 -12.81
CA ARG A 20 -15.80 -1.23 -13.90
C ARG A 20 -14.35 -1.51 -13.57
N ARG A 21 -13.69 -2.30 -14.43
CA ARG A 21 -12.26 -2.57 -14.28
C ARG A 21 -11.55 -1.22 -14.22
N LYS A 22 -10.94 -0.92 -13.07
CA LYS A 22 -10.18 0.29 -12.87
C LYS A 22 -9.12 0.35 -13.96
N ILE A 23 -9.11 1.43 -14.73
CA ILE A 23 -8.14 1.64 -15.80
C ILE A 23 -6.76 1.54 -15.16
N TRP A 24 -5.93 0.65 -15.73
CA TRP A 24 -4.55 0.49 -15.32
C TRP A 24 -3.81 1.78 -15.69
N ASN A 25 -3.54 2.61 -14.70
CA ASN A 25 -2.87 3.90 -14.83
C ASN A 25 -1.89 4.01 -13.67
N HIS A 26 -0.66 3.58 -13.90
CA HIS A 26 0.39 3.61 -12.89
C HIS A 26 1.28 4.83 -13.08
N ALA A 27 1.64 5.47 -11.97
CA ALA A 27 2.34 6.75 -11.96
C ALA A 27 3.64 6.76 -12.78
N LEU A 28 4.33 5.62 -12.83
CA LEU A 28 5.64 5.49 -13.49
C LEU A 28 5.58 4.88 -14.89
N GLU A 29 4.40 4.57 -15.44
CA GLU A 29 4.31 3.95 -16.78
C GLU A 29 4.90 4.84 -17.87
N LYS A 30 4.80 6.16 -17.72
CA LYS A 30 5.36 7.12 -18.68
C LYS A 30 6.89 7.17 -18.72
N PHE A 31 7.56 6.60 -17.71
CA PHE A 31 9.02 6.48 -17.69
C PHE A 31 9.50 5.15 -18.28
N ILE A 32 8.62 4.16 -18.35
CA ILE A 32 8.96 2.80 -18.80
C ILE A 32 8.51 2.59 -20.26
N PHE A 33 7.38 3.18 -20.64
CA PHE A 33 6.79 3.02 -21.97
C PHE A 33 6.72 4.35 -22.71
N SER A 34 7.03 4.30 -23.99
CA SER A 34 6.72 5.39 -24.92
C SER A 34 5.20 5.55 -25.11
N PRO A 35 4.73 6.73 -25.57
CA PRO A 35 3.33 6.94 -25.91
C PRO A 35 2.78 5.92 -26.94
N TYR A 36 3.65 5.44 -27.85
CA TYR A 36 3.31 4.41 -28.82
C TYR A 36 3.08 3.05 -28.16
N GLU A 37 3.95 2.64 -27.23
CA GLU A 37 3.80 1.37 -26.51
C GLU A 37 2.60 1.38 -25.57
N LEU A 38 2.27 2.53 -24.97
CA LEU A 38 1.07 2.67 -24.14
C LEU A 38 -0.24 2.47 -24.92
N SER A 39 -0.26 2.87 -26.20
CA SER A 39 -1.43 2.74 -27.07
C SER A 39 -1.51 1.37 -27.76
N THR A 40 -0.38 0.70 -27.98
CA THR A 40 -0.31 -0.55 -28.76
C THR A 40 -0.18 -1.82 -27.91
N VAL A 41 0.56 -1.78 -26.80
CA VAL A 41 0.79 -2.95 -25.95
C VAL A 41 -0.40 -3.13 -25.01
N GLY A 42 -0.97 -4.32 -24.92
CA GLY A 42 -2.12 -4.58 -24.04
C GLY A 42 -1.77 -4.44 -22.55
N ALA A 43 -2.75 -4.00 -21.74
CA ALA A 43 -2.57 -3.81 -20.29
C ALA A 43 -1.96 -5.02 -19.52
N PRO A 44 -2.28 -6.29 -19.85
CA PRO A 44 -1.65 -7.44 -19.18
C PRO A 44 -0.13 -7.51 -19.38
N GLN A 45 0.34 -7.23 -20.60
CA GLN A 45 1.77 -7.24 -20.93
C GLN A 45 2.47 -6.02 -20.32
N ARG A 46 1.86 -4.84 -20.41
CA ARG A 46 2.40 -3.63 -19.77
C ARG A 46 2.54 -3.81 -18.27
N ARG A 47 1.58 -4.47 -17.61
CA ARG A 47 1.65 -4.77 -16.17
C ARG A 47 2.85 -5.65 -15.83
N ALA A 48 3.12 -6.69 -16.61
CA ALA A 48 4.26 -7.56 -16.38
C ALA A 48 5.58 -6.80 -16.49
N VAL A 49 5.78 -6.08 -17.61
CA VAL A 49 6.99 -5.28 -17.85
C VAL A 49 7.14 -4.18 -16.79
N TYR A 50 6.06 -3.50 -16.41
CA TYR A 50 6.08 -2.48 -15.36
C TYR A 50 6.59 -3.04 -14.03
N ILE A 51 6.05 -4.18 -13.59
CA ILE A 51 6.44 -4.81 -12.32
C ILE A 51 7.90 -5.23 -12.37
N THR A 52 8.32 -5.94 -13.43
CA THR A 52 9.70 -6.42 -13.56
C THR A 52 10.70 -5.27 -13.63
N SER A 53 10.38 -4.17 -14.32
CA SER A 53 11.22 -2.98 -14.36
C SER A 53 11.37 -2.31 -13.00
N LEU A 54 10.31 -2.29 -12.18
CA LEU A 54 10.39 -1.77 -10.82
C LEU A 54 11.19 -2.69 -9.89
N GLU A 55 11.00 -4.00 -9.98
CA GLU A 55 11.77 -4.99 -9.22
C GLU A 55 13.27 -4.84 -9.52
N ALA A 56 13.65 -4.80 -10.80
CA ALA A 56 15.03 -4.61 -11.22
C ALA A 56 15.63 -3.27 -10.75
N TYR A 57 14.82 -2.21 -10.66
CA TYR A 57 15.27 -0.93 -10.12
C TYR A 57 15.49 -0.98 -8.61
N ILE A 58 14.60 -1.63 -7.86
CA ILE A 58 14.75 -1.85 -6.42
C ILE A 58 16.02 -2.68 -6.14
N ASP A 59 16.26 -3.73 -6.92
CA ASP A 59 17.46 -4.57 -6.79
C ASP A 59 18.74 -3.76 -7.02
N ARG A 60 18.74 -2.86 -8.01
CA ARG A 60 19.87 -1.95 -8.24
C ARG A 60 20.07 -0.97 -7.08
N LEU A 61 19.00 -0.40 -6.53
CA LEU A 61 19.08 0.47 -5.37
C LEU A 61 19.63 -0.27 -4.16
N HIS A 62 19.17 -1.51 -3.92
CA HIS A 62 19.73 -2.36 -2.87
C HIS A 62 21.22 -2.62 -3.08
N ALA A 63 21.65 -2.97 -4.30
CA ALA A 63 23.07 -3.15 -4.59
C ALA A 63 23.90 -1.88 -4.32
N GLN A 64 23.42 -0.71 -4.77
CA GLN A 64 24.09 0.57 -4.51
C GLN A 64 24.17 0.91 -3.02
N LEU A 65 23.10 0.68 -2.27
CA LEU A 65 23.06 0.91 -0.83
C LEU A 65 24.00 -0.04 -0.08
N PHE A 66 24.06 -1.29 -0.52
CA PHE A 66 25.00 -2.28 -0.01
C PHE A 66 26.45 -1.86 -0.24
N ASP A 67 26.80 -1.43 -1.46
CA ASP A 67 28.16 -0.97 -1.80
C ASP A 67 28.60 0.24 -0.98
N LEU A 68 27.66 1.12 -0.63
CA LEU A 68 27.92 2.29 0.21
C LEU A 68 27.93 1.98 1.72
N GLY A 69 27.64 0.74 2.12
CA GLY A 69 27.49 0.34 3.52
C GLY A 69 26.25 0.92 4.21
N PHE A 70 25.32 1.53 3.46
CA PHE A 70 24.08 2.09 3.97
C PHE A 70 22.95 1.07 3.86
N TRP A 71 22.97 0.10 4.74
CA TRP A 71 21.93 -0.91 4.78
C TRP A 71 20.94 -0.65 5.93
N PRO A 72 19.62 -0.54 5.67
CA PRO A 72 18.67 -0.10 6.68
C PRO A 72 18.40 -1.13 7.78
N VAL A 73 18.73 -2.41 7.58
CA VAL A 73 18.40 -3.53 8.50
C VAL A 73 19.48 -4.59 8.45
N ASP A 74 20.16 -4.92 9.55
CA ASP A 74 21.28 -5.88 9.56
C ASP A 74 20.93 -7.21 8.83
N LEU A 75 21.90 -7.82 8.15
CA LEU A 75 21.72 -9.09 7.44
C LEU A 75 21.31 -10.21 8.39
N ALA A 76 21.78 -10.18 9.64
CA ALA A 76 21.38 -11.13 10.67
C ALA A 76 19.87 -11.07 10.96
N ASP A 77 19.27 -9.87 10.90
CA ASP A 77 17.84 -9.67 11.10
C ASP A 77 17.01 -10.13 9.88
N LEU A 78 17.64 -10.32 8.72
CA LEU A 78 17.00 -10.80 7.50
C LEU A 78 16.99 -12.34 7.38
N GLU A 79 17.88 -13.05 8.08
CA GLU A 79 17.94 -14.52 8.04
C GLU A 79 16.59 -15.21 8.30
N PRO A 80 15.78 -14.80 9.30
CA PRO A 80 14.48 -15.42 9.57
C PRO A 80 13.47 -15.30 8.42
N PHE A 81 13.68 -14.35 7.52
CA PHE A 81 12.78 -14.06 6.40
C PHE A 81 13.25 -14.66 5.08
N MET A 82 14.39 -15.37 5.07
CA MET A 82 14.83 -16.11 3.88
C MET A 82 13.79 -17.17 3.48
N GLY A 83 13.42 -17.17 2.20
CA GLY A 83 12.38 -18.07 1.68
C GLY A 83 10.93 -17.63 1.98
N LEU A 84 10.72 -16.42 2.51
CA LEU A 84 9.40 -15.84 2.69
C LEU A 84 8.66 -15.76 1.34
N ASN A 85 7.56 -16.50 1.21
CA ASN A 85 6.79 -16.48 -0.03
C ASN A 85 5.95 -15.19 -0.16
N SER A 86 5.64 -14.83 -1.41
CA SER A 86 4.91 -13.61 -1.75
C SER A 86 3.52 -13.52 -1.09
N LYS A 87 2.84 -14.64 -0.84
CA LYS A 87 1.52 -14.66 -0.21
C LYS A 87 1.61 -14.25 1.26
N THR A 88 2.56 -14.82 1.99
CA THR A 88 2.81 -14.48 3.40
C THR A 88 3.27 -13.03 3.53
N ALA A 89 4.23 -12.60 2.70
CA ALA A 89 4.69 -11.21 2.70
C ALA A 89 3.53 -10.20 2.48
N LYS A 90 2.65 -10.46 1.49
CA LYS A 90 1.46 -9.63 1.25
C LYS A 90 0.51 -9.61 2.44
N SER A 91 0.31 -10.75 3.10
CA SER A 91 -0.54 -10.82 4.29
C SER A 91 0.02 -10.01 5.45
N MET A 92 1.33 -10.07 5.67
CA MET A 92 2.02 -9.29 6.71
C MET A 92 1.88 -7.79 6.43
N VAL A 93 2.14 -7.36 5.20
CA VAL A 93 1.99 -5.95 4.79
C VAL A 93 0.53 -5.48 4.93
N ALA A 94 -0.44 -6.32 4.57
CA ALA A 94 -1.86 -5.99 4.74
C ALA A 94 -2.24 -5.83 6.22
N GLY A 95 -1.72 -6.70 7.09
CA GLY A 95 -1.88 -6.58 8.54
C GLY A 95 -1.27 -5.29 9.08
N LEU A 96 0.00 -5.01 8.74
CA LEU A 96 0.69 -3.78 9.13
C LEU A 96 -0.07 -2.52 8.68
N GLN A 97 -0.59 -2.51 7.46
CA GLN A 97 -1.38 -1.38 6.97
C GLN A 97 -2.69 -1.20 7.74
N HIS A 98 -3.34 -2.30 8.13
CA HIS A 98 -4.53 -2.26 8.97
C HIS A 98 -4.22 -1.69 10.35
N ASP A 99 -3.17 -2.19 10.99
CA ASP A 99 -2.72 -1.75 12.31
C ASP A 99 -2.29 -0.29 12.31
N ALA A 100 -1.58 0.14 11.27
CA ALA A 100 -1.21 1.55 11.06
C ALA A 100 -2.44 2.44 10.88
N SER A 101 -3.46 1.98 10.15
CA SER A 101 -4.72 2.71 9.99
C SER A 101 -5.47 2.87 11.32
N ILE A 102 -5.53 1.81 12.12
CA ILE A 102 -6.15 1.86 13.45
C ILE A 102 -5.37 2.82 14.36
N SER A 103 -4.05 2.73 14.36
CA SER A 103 -3.19 3.55 15.21
C SER A 103 -3.31 5.04 14.85
N ARG A 104 -3.39 5.39 13.56
CA ARG A 104 -3.66 6.77 13.12
C ARG A 104 -5.01 7.28 13.61
N LEU A 105 -6.05 6.45 13.55
CA LEU A 105 -7.37 6.84 14.03
C LEU A 105 -7.36 7.11 15.54
N LYS A 106 -6.72 6.24 16.32
CA LYS A 106 -6.53 6.43 17.77
C LYS A 106 -5.74 7.70 18.09
N LEU A 107 -4.69 8.00 17.32
CA LEU A 107 -3.92 9.23 17.49
C LEU A 107 -4.80 10.47 17.29
N LEU A 108 -5.60 10.50 16.23
CA LEU A 108 -6.52 11.62 15.97
C LEU A 108 -7.57 11.79 17.08
N GLU A 109 -8.06 10.68 17.65
CA GLU A 109 -8.99 10.73 18.79
C GLU A 109 -8.32 11.28 20.06
N LEU A 110 -7.08 10.87 20.33
CA LEU A 110 -6.29 11.38 21.45
C LEU A 110 -5.94 12.86 21.28
N GLU A 111 -5.55 13.28 20.08
CA GLU A 111 -5.29 14.69 19.76
C GLU A 111 -6.52 15.56 20.03
N ARG A 112 -7.71 15.12 19.57
CA ARG A 112 -8.97 15.83 19.86
C ARG A 112 -9.27 15.92 21.35
N ALA A 113 -9.13 14.80 22.07
CA ALA A 113 -9.39 14.79 23.52
C ALA A 113 -8.44 15.73 24.27
N ASN A 114 -7.17 15.78 23.88
CA ASN A 114 -6.19 16.69 24.45
C ASN A 114 -6.51 18.15 24.15
N GLU A 115 -6.91 18.49 22.91
CA GLU A 115 -7.32 19.85 22.56
C GLU A 115 -8.53 20.31 23.38
N ASP A 116 -9.51 19.44 23.58
CA ASP A 116 -10.70 19.75 24.38
C ASP A 116 -10.35 19.95 25.85
N LEU A 117 -9.46 19.12 26.42
CA LEU A 117 -8.95 19.31 27.78
C LEU A 117 -8.16 20.61 27.94
N GLN A 118 -7.33 20.96 26.96
CA GLN A 118 -6.57 22.22 26.99
C GLN A 118 -7.50 23.43 27.00
N LYS A 119 -8.59 23.41 26.23
CA LYS A 119 -9.61 24.48 26.24
C LYS A 119 -10.36 24.59 27.57
N ILE A 120 -10.54 23.48 28.30
CA ILE A 120 -11.18 23.49 29.61
C ILE A 120 -10.24 24.05 30.69
N LEU A 121 -8.94 23.80 30.55
CA LEU A 121 -7.91 24.20 31.51
C LEU A 121 -7.36 25.62 31.27
N SER A 122 -7.62 26.22 30.11
CA SER A 122 -7.29 27.62 29.76
C SER A 122 -8.41 28.58 30.15
#